data_AF-A0A183H873-F1
#
_entry.id   AF-A0A183H873-F1
#
_cell.length_a   1.000
_cell.length_b   1.000
_cell.length_c   1.000
_cell.angle_alpha   90.00
_cell.angle_beta   90.00
_cell.angle_gamma   90.00
#
_symmetry.space_group_name_H-M   'P 1'
#
loop_
_entity.id
_entity.type
_entity.pdbx_description
1 polymer ?
#
loop_
_entity_poly.entity_id
_entity_poly.type
_entity_poly.pdbx_seq_one_letter_code
_entity_poly.pdbx_strand_id
1 'polypeptide(L)'
;QINRNIYTKHIFDIVGNIRKQQNEINKVCSSNIIAVENLCLQKEIKSNAGKLERSFTVVEGKLYKDVEKDASMQKAYRLLMKIHGEYSSVITGIDFSGQLEREIEELNDQIAMQHQKNIDEKFERIVNDWMEIKKENVALKELLFKKYDN
;
A
#
# COMPACT_ATOMS: atom_id res chain seq x y z
N GLN A 1 -19.08 -19.46 43.13
CA GLN A 1 -20.11 -18.93 42.21
C GLN A 1 -19.44 -18.51 40.92
N ILE A 2 -19.77 -19.15 39.80
CA ILE A 2 -19.18 -18.83 38.49
C ILE A 2 -19.64 -17.43 38.10
N ASN A 3 -18.72 -16.46 38.07
CA ASN A 3 -19.03 -15.07 37.81
C ASN A 3 -19.29 -14.88 36.31
N ARG A 4 -20.55 -15.13 35.89
CA ARG A 4 -21.05 -14.99 34.50
C ARG A 4 -20.57 -13.72 33.81
N ASN A 5 -20.42 -12.64 34.55
CA ASN A 5 -20.01 -11.34 34.03
C ASN A 5 -18.60 -11.35 33.43
N ILE A 6 -17.70 -12.20 33.96
CA ILE A 6 -16.33 -12.38 33.45
C ILE A 6 -16.35 -13.08 32.10
N TYR A 7 -17.15 -14.14 31.96
CA TYR A 7 -17.31 -14.86 30.70
C TYR A 7 -17.94 -13.99 29.62
N THR A 8 -18.96 -13.20 29.97
CA THR A 8 -19.57 -12.23 29.05
C THR A 8 -18.55 -11.21 28.56
N LYS A 9 -17.72 -10.64 29.44
CA LYS A 9 -16.62 -9.74 29.03
C LYS A 9 -15.62 -10.42 28.12
N HIS A 10 -15.18 -11.63 28.48
CA HIS A 10 -14.26 -12.40 27.65
C HIS A 10 -14.80 -12.69 26.25
N ILE A 11 -16.10 -13.01 26.14
CA ILE A 11 -16.78 -13.21 24.86
C ILE A 11 -16.76 -11.91 24.05
N PHE A 12 -17.06 -10.76 24.66
CA PHE A 12 -17.00 -9.47 23.97
C PHE A 12 -15.59 -9.11 23.47
N ASP A 13 -14.55 -9.40 24.27
CA ASP A 13 -13.16 -9.17 23.87
C ASP A 13 -12.76 -10.07 22.69
N ILE A 14 -13.16 -11.35 22.73
CA ILE A 14 -12.94 -12.30 21.62
C ILE A 14 -13.65 -11.82 20.35
N VAL A 15 -14.93 -11.41 20.44
CA VAL A 15 -15.69 -10.89 19.30
C VAL A 15 -15.04 -9.61 18.75
N GLY A 16 -14.56 -8.73 19.63
CA GLY A 16 -13.81 -7.53 19.23
C GLY A 16 -12.53 -7.86 18.47
N ASN A 17 -11.78 -8.86 18.95
CA ASN A 17 -10.56 -9.33 18.29
C ASN A 17 -10.84 -10.01 16.95
N ILE A 18 -11.88 -10.85 16.85
CA ILE A 18 -12.32 -11.44 15.58
C ILE A 18 -12.65 -10.35 14.57
N ARG A 19 -13.35 -9.28 14.99
CA ARG A 19 -13.67 -8.16 14.09
C ARG A 19 -12.43 -7.42 13.61
N LYS A 20 -11.43 -7.21 14.47
CA LYS A 20 -10.14 -6.61 14.09
C LYS A 20 -9.40 -7.50 13.09
N GLN A 21 -9.30 -8.80 13.36
CA GLN A 21 -8.65 -9.75 12.46
C GLN A 21 -9.33 -9.79 11.10
N GLN A 22 -10.67 -9.79 11.04
CA GLN A 22 -11.41 -9.75 9.79
C GLN A 22 -11.09 -8.49 8.98
N ASN A 23 -10.98 -7.33 9.62
CA ASN A 23 -10.63 -6.08 8.95
C ASN A 23 -9.21 -6.10 8.38
N GLU A 24 -8.24 -6.63 9.13
CA GLU A 24 -6.86 -6.77 8.65
C GLU A 24 -6.75 -7.77 7.50
N ILE A 25 -7.45 -8.91 7.57
CA ILE A 25 -7.53 -9.88 6.47
C ILE A 25 -8.10 -9.21 5.22
N ASN A 26 -9.18 -8.45 5.35
CA ASN A 26 -9.80 -7.76 4.21
C ASN A 26 -8.84 -6.74 3.58
N LYS A 27 -8.10 -5.96 4.39
CA LYS A 27 -7.10 -5.01 3.89
C LYS A 27 -6.00 -5.70 3.09
N VAL A 28 -5.39 -6.74 3.68
CA VAL A 28 -4.30 -7.49 3.03
C VAL A 28 -4.80 -8.18 1.76
N CYS A 29 -6.00 -8.76 1.80
CA CYS A 29 -6.58 -9.43 0.64
C CYS A 29 -6.87 -8.42 -0.48
N SER A 30 -7.49 -7.28 -0.17
CA SER A 30 -7.77 -6.23 -1.16
C SER A 30 -6.49 -5.65 -1.75
N SER A 31 -5.49 -5.30 -0.94
CA SER A 31 -4.20 -4.78 -1.44
C SER A 31 -3.50 -5.81 -2.34
N ASN A 32 -3.41 -7.08 -1.93
CA ASN A 32 -2.81 -8.13 -2.75
C ASN A 32 -3.56 -8.38 -4.06
N ILE A 33 -4.91 -8.38 -4.05
CA ILE A 33 -5.71 -8.54 -5.26
C ILE A 33 -5.45 -7.38 -6.22
N ILE A 34 -5.48 -6.14 -5.73
CA ILE A 34 -5.22 -4.93 -6.52
C ILE A 34 -3.80 -4.99 -7.11
N ALA A 35 -2.80 -5.38 -6.33
CA ALA A 35 -1.43 -5.53 -6.81
C ALA A 35 -1.31 -6.56 -7.95
N VAL A 36 -1.99 -7.71 -7.83
CA VAL A 36 -2.03 -8.75 -8.87
C VAL A 36 -2.73 -8.25 -10.14
N GLU A 37 -3.88 -7.58 -10.01
CA GLU A 37 -4.63 -7.00 -11.13
C GLU A 37 -3.78 -5.96 -11.87
N ASN A 38 -3.15 -5.04 -11.15
CA ASN A 38 -2.24 -4.03 -11.71
C ASN A 38 -1.07 -4.67 -12.47
N LEU A 39 -0.49 -5.76 -11.94
CA LEU A 39 0.58 -6.51 -12.61
C LEU A 39 0.11 -7.17 -13.91
N CYS A 40 -1.10 -7.73 -13.92
CA CYS A 40 -1.69 -8.31 -15.13
C CYS A 40 -1.95 -7.25 -16.20
N LEU A 41 -2.55 -6.11 -15.81
CA LEU A 41 -2.80 -4.98 -16.70
C LEU A 41 -1.50 -4.43 -17.30
N GLN A 42 -0.46 -4.25 -16.49
CA GLN A 42 0.87 -3.83 -16.93
C GLN A 42 1.47 -4.77 -17.98
N LYS A 43 1.34 -6.09 -17.80
CA LYS A 43 1.81 -7.08 -18.80
C LYS A 43 1.02 -6.97 -20.10
N GLU A 44 -0.29 -6.79 -20.01
CA GLU A 44 -1.15 -6.64 -21.18
C GLU A 44 -0.83 -5.35 -21.95
N ILE A 45 -0.66 -4.23 -21.24
CA ILE A 45 -0.25 -2.94 -21.80
C ILE A 45 1.06 -3.10 -22.57
N LYS A 46 2.09 -3.71 -21.97
CA LYS A 46 3.38 -3.92 -22.64
C LYS A 46 3.28 -4.83 -23.85
N SER A 47 2.48 -5.90 -23.76
CA SER A 47 2.19 -6.79 -24.89
C SER A 47 1.53 -6.04 -26.05
N ASN A 48 0.53 -5.23 -25.76
CA ASN A 48 -0.20 -4.43 -26.75
C ASN A 48 0.67 -3.31 -27.33
N ALA A 49 1.47 -2.64 -26.53
CA ALA A 49 2.43 -1.63 -26.98
C ALA A 49 3.43 -2.24 -27.98
N GLY A 50 3.98 -3.42 -27.68
CA GLY A 50 4.88 -4.12 -28.60
C GLY A 50 4.20 -4.56 -29.91
N LYS A 51 2.92 -4.99 -29.86
CA LYS A 51 2.15 -5.30 -31.07
C LYS A 51 1.89 -4.05 -31.91
N LEU A 52 1.53 -2.95 -31.26
CA LEU A 52 1.28 -1.68 -31.95
C LEU A 52 2.55 -1.17 -32.63
N GLU A 53 3.69 -1.21 -31.95
CA GLU A 53 4.97 -0.75 -32.52
C GLU A 53 5.32 -1.51 -33.79
N ARG A 54 5.23 -2.86 -33.77
CA ARG A 54 5.46 -3.68 -34.97
C ARG A 54 4.47 -3.37 -36.08
N SER A 55 3.20 -3.16 -35.75
CA SER A 55 2.18 -2.80 -36.73
C SER A 55 2.45 -1.41 -37.33
N PHE A 56 2.87 -0.45 -36.50
CA PHE A 56 3.23 0.90 -36.92
C PHE A 56 4.39 0.85 -37.91
N THR A 57 5.50 0.17 -37.60
CA THR A 57 6.65 0.05 -38.51
C THR A 57 6.25 -0.49 -39.88
N VAL A 58 5.37 -1.50 -39.93
CA VAL A 58 4.90 -2.09 -41.19
C VAL A 58 4.02 -1.11 -41.97
N VAL A 59 3.11 -0.40 -41.30
CA VAL A 59 2.19 0.54 -41.94
C VAL A 59 2.94 1.79 -42.40
N GLU A 60 3.78 2.37 -41.55
CA GLU A 60 4.63 3.52 -41.85
C GLU A 60 5.50 3.24 -43.08
N GLY A 61 6.20 2.09 -43.11
CA GLY A 61 7.06 1.72 -44.24
C GLY A 61 6.30 1.51 -45.56
N LYS A 62 5.02 1.13 -45.52
CA LYS A 62 4.17 1.07 -46.72
C LYS A 62 3.73 2.46 -47.15
N LEU A 63 3.22 3.25 -46.20
CA LEU A 63 2.70 4.58 -46.48
C LEU A 63 3.79 5.52 -47.00
N TYR A 64 5.00 5.42 -46.47
CA TYR A 64 6.14 6.24 -46.88
C TYR A 64 6.47 6.08 -48.38
N LYS A 65 6.29 4.88 -48.95
CA LYS A 65 6.53 4.62 -50.38
C LYS A 65 5.51 5.27 -51.31
N ASP A 66 4.33 5.61 -50.79
CA ASP A 66 3.23 6.17 -51.56
C ASP A 66 2.94 7.64 -51.20
N VAL A 67 3.63 8.19 -50.20
CA VAL A 67 3.50 9.57 -49.71
C VAL A 67 3.80 10.62 -50.79
N GLU A 68 4.75 10.37 -51.69
CA GLU A 68 5.09 11.34 -52.74
C GLU A 68 4.08 11.34 -53.90
N LYS A 69 3.22 10.33 -53.99
CA LYS A 69 2.34 10.11 -55.14
C LYS A 69 0.95 10.76 -54.99
N ASP A 70 0.51 11.01 -53.76
CA ASP A 70 -0.85 11.48 -53.49
C ASP A 70 -0.92 12.33 -52.21
N ALA A 71 -1.54 13.51 -52.32
CA ALA A 71 -1.80 14.41 -51.19
C ALA A 71 -2.65 13.75 -50.08
N SER A 72 -3.53 12.81 -50.43
CA SER A 72 -4.31 12.02 -49.47
C SER A 72 -3.41 11.10 -48.66
N MET A 73 -2.40 10.48 -49.29
CA MET A 73 -1.41 9.63 -48.61
C MET A 73 -0.52 10.44 -47.66
N GLN A 74 -0.14 11.66 -48.03
CA GLN A 74 0.57 12.59 -47.13
C GLN A 74 -0.26 12.94 -45.88
N LYS A 75 -1.57 13.16 -46.05
CA LYS A 75 -2.46 13.42 -44.92
C LYS A 75 -2.59 12.19 -44.02
N ALA A 76 -2.72 11.01 -44.59
CA ALA A 76 -2.76 9.75 -43.84
C ALA A 76 -1.46 9.53 -43.05
N TYR A 77 -0.29 9.83 -43.65
CA TYR A 77 1.00 9.73 -42.97
C TYR A 77 1.10 10.65 -41.75
N ARG A 78 0.71 11.92 -41.90
CA ARG A 78 0.69 12.87 -40.78
C ARG A 78 -0.23 12.42 -39.65
N LEU A 79 -1.39 11.87 -39.98
CA LEU A 79 -2.32 11.34 -38.97
C LEU A 79 -1.74 10.11 -38.27
N LEU A 80 -1.09 9.21 -39.00
CA LEU A 80 -0.42 8.04 -38.44
C LEU A 80 0.66 8.43 -37.44
N MET A 81 1.53 9.37 -37.81
CA MET A 81 2.57 9.91 -36.91
C MET A 81 1.97 10.55 -35.66
N LYS A 82 0.88 11.30 -35.83
CA LYS A 82 0.18 11.93 -34.69
C LYS A 82 -0.38 10.88 -33.73
N ILE A 83 -1.06 9.86 -34.24
CA ILE A 83 -1.64 8.79 -33.41
C ILE A 83 -0.54 8.00 -32.68
N HIS A 84 0.56 7.70 -33.35
CA HIS A 84 1.69 6.99 -32.73
C HIS A 84 2.33 7.82 -31.61
N GLY A 85 2.54 9.12 -31.83
CA GLY A 85 3.03 10.03 -30.79
C GLY A 85 2.09 10.14 -29.59
N GLU A 86 0.78 10.28 -29.84
CA GLU A 86 -0.24 10.31 -28.78
C GLU A 86 -0.26 9.01 -27.98
N TYR A 87 -0.18 7.85 -28.65
CA TYR A 87 -0.11 6.56 -27.97
C TYR A 87 1.15 6.40 -27.11
N SER A 88 2.32 6.81 -27.63
CA SER A 88 3.57 6.79 -26.88
C SER A 88 3.49 7.64 -25.60
N SER A 89 2.86 8.82 -25.70
CA SER A 89 2.57 9.67 -24.54
C SER A 89 1.66 8.98 -23.52
N VAL A 90 0.59 8.32 -23.97
CA VAL A 90 -0.33 7.57 -23.10
C VAL A 90 0.39 6.43 -22.36
N ILE A 91 1.23 5.64 -23.06
CA ILE A 91 2.00 4.55 -22.43
C ILE A 91 2.94 5.11 -21.35
N THR A 92 3.66 6.19 -21.66
CA THR A 92 4.54 6.85 -20.70
C THR A 92 3.77 7.36 -19.48
N GLY A 93 2.58 7.93 -19.70
CA GLY A 93 1.69 8.38 -18.63
C GLY A 93 1.22 7.24 -17.73
N ILE A 94 0.89 6.07 -18.30
CA ILE A 94 0.48 4.89 -17.53
C ILE A 94 1.68 4.34 -16.72
N ASP A 95 2.87 4.28 -17.31
CA ASP A 95 4.08 3.85 -16.59
C ASP A 95 4.40 4.77 -15.39
N PHE A 96 4.29 6.08 -15.59
CA PHE A 96 4.47 7.06 -14.52
C PHE A 96 3.41 6.93 -13.42
N SER A 97 2.13 6.74 -13.79
CA SER A 97 1.05 6.48 -12.82
C SER A 97 1.34 5.24 -11.98
N GLY A 98 1.76 4.14 -12.61
CA GLY A 98 2.13 2.91 -11.91
C GLY A 98 3.41 3.02 -11.07
N GLN A 99 4.27 4.00 -11.35
CA GLN A 99 5.40 4.34 -10.47
C GLN A 99 4.91 5.10 -9.22
N LEU A 100 4.07 6.13 -9.41
CA LEU A 100 3.49 6.90 -8.31
C LEU A 100 2.68 6.02 -7.35
N GLU A 101 1.90 5.07 -7.85
CA GLU A 101 1.13 4.13 -7.02
C GLU A 101 2.04 3.31 -6.09
N ARG A 102 3.18 2.81 -6.61
CA ARG A 102 4.16 2.08 -5.81
C ARG A 102 4.83 2.97 -4.77
N GLU A 103 5.16 4.21 -5.12
CA GLU A 103 5.73 5.18 -4.18
C GLU A 103 4.74 5.52 -3.06
N ILE A 104 3.45 5.65 -3.36
CA ILE A 104 2.39 5.84 -2.35
C ILE A 104 2.32 4.63 -1.41
N GLU A 105 2.38 3.42 -1.94
CA GLU A 105 2.38 2.19 -1.12
C GLU A 105 3.61 2.12 -0.21
N GLU A 106 4.81 2.38 -0.73
CA GLU A 106 6.04 2.45 0.05
C GLU A 106 5.99 3.51 1.17
N LEU A 107 5.43 4.69 0.88
CA LEU A 107 5.25 5.75 1.89
C LEU A 107 4.25 5.34 2.97
N ASN A 108 3.16 4.65 2.61
CA ASN A 108 2.19 4.15 3.58
C ASN A 108 2.82 3.10 4.51
N ASP A 109 3.65 2.21 3.97
CA ASP A 109 4.39 1.23 4.76
C ASP A 109 5.36 1.91 5.73
N GLN A 110 6.08 2.94 5.27
CA GLN A 110 6.95 3.74 6.13
C GLN A 110 6.17 4.44 7.27
N ILE A 111 4.99 5.00 6.98
CA ILE A 111 4.13 5.63 7.98
C ILE A 111 3.69 4.61 9.03
N ALA A 112 3.30 3.40 8.60
CA ALA A 112 2.88 2.33 9.50
C ALA A 112 4.02 1.88 10.43
N MET A 113 5.23 1.71 9.89
CA MET A 113 6.43 1.38 10.66
C MET A 113 6.75 2.44 11.72
N GLN A 114 6.69 3.73 11.36
CA GLN A 114 6.95 4.83 12.29
C GLN A 114 5.89 4.91 13.40
N HIS A 115 4.61 4.68 13.06
CA HIS A 115 3.55 4.61 14.06
C HIS A 115 3.78 3.49 15.06
N GLN A 116 4.15 2.29 14.59
CA GLN A 116 4.44 1.17 15.46
C GLN A 116 5.63 1.49 16.39
N LYS A 117 6.72 2.02 15.84
CA LYS A 117 7.89 2.43 16.64
C LYS A 117 7.54 3.46 17.72
N ASN A 118 6.73 4.47 17.38
CA ASN A 118 6.28 5.47 18.36
C ASN A 118 5.44 4.86 19.48
N ILE A 119 4.58 3.88 19.17
CA ILE A 119 3.80 3.15 20.15
C ILE A 119 4.72 2.34 21.07
N ASP A 120 5.71 1.66 20.51
CA ASP A 120 6.68 0.85 21.27
C ASP A 120 7.49 1.72 22.25
N GLU A 121 8.01 2.87 21.79
CA GLU A 121 8.74 3.84 22.63
C GLU A 121 7.88 4.38 23.78
N LYS A 122 6.60 4.65 23.51
CA LYS A 122 5.64 5.08 24.55
C LYS A 122 5.35 3.98 25.56
N PHE A 123 5.21 2.74 25.10
CA PHE A 123 4.99 1.59 25.97
C PHE A 123 6.19 1.35 26.89
N GLU A 124 7.41 1.44 26.37
CA GLU A 124 8.64 1.30 27.15
C GLU A 124 8.71 2.32 28.29
N ARG A 125 8.36 3.58 28.02
CA ARG A 125 8.28 4.63 29.06
C ARG A 125 7.26 4.29 30.14
N ILE A 126 6.04 3.91 29.76
CA ILE A 126 4.98 3.55 30.72
C ILE A 126 5.42 2.37 31.59
N VAL A 127 6.09 1.38 31.00
CA VAL A 127 6.61 0.22 31.73
C VAL A 127 7.68 0.65 32.72
N ASN A 128 8.60 1.53 32.34
CA ASN A 128 9.63 2.06 33.22
C ASN A 128 9.03 2.85 34.38
N ASP A 129 8.11 3.77 34.11
CA ASP A 129 7.40 4.57 35.12
C ASP A 129 6.66 3.65 36.11
N TRP A 130 5.99 2.61 35.60
CA TRP A 130 5.31 1.62 36.44
C TRP A 130 6.28 0.85 37.34
N MET A 131 7.46 0.49 36.85
CA MET A 131 8.49 -0.18 37.66
C MET A 131 9.01 0.72 38.77
N GLU A 132 9.21 2.02 38.51
CA GLU A 132 9.61 2.99 39.54
C GLU A 132 8.55 3.13 40.62
N ILE A 133 7.29 3.38 40.24
CA ILE A 133 6.16 3.47 41.18
C ILE A 133 6.05 2.19 42.03
N LYS A 134 6.29 1.02 41.43
CA LYS A 134 6.28 -0.24 42.17
C LYS A 134 7.40 -0.30 43.21
N LYS A 135 8.62 0.14 42.87
CA LYS A 135 9.75 0.21 43.81
C LYS A 135 9.46 1.19 44.96
N GLU A 136 8.96 2.38 44.64
CA GLU A 136 8.57 3.38 45.64
C GLU A 136 7.50 2.84 46.60
N ASN A 137 6.47 2.18 46.08
CA ASN A 137 5.44 1.57 46.91
C ASN A 137 5.97 0.47 47.84
N VAL A 138 6.98 -0.30 47.41
CA VAL A 138 7.64 -1.29 48.28
C VAL A 138 8.41 -0.56 49.40
N ALA A 139 9.21 0.44 49.06
CA ALA A 139 9.96 1.23 50.04
C ALA A 139 9.04 1.93 51.06
N LEU A 140 7.93 2.50 50.61
CA LEU A 140 6.92 3.11 51.47
C LEU A 140 6.27 2.10 52.41
N LYS A 141 5.97 0.88 51.93
CA LYS A 141 5.45 -0.21 52.79
C LYS A 141 6.46 -0.61 53.86
N GLU A 142 7.73 -0.72 53.52
CA GLU A 142 8.79 -1.05 54.48
C GLU A 142 8.95 0.04 55.55
N LEU A 143 8.88 1.31 55.16
CA LEU A 143 8.92 2.45 56.09
C LEU A 143 7.70 2.46 57.02
N LEU A 144 6.51 2.16 56.48
CA LEU A 144 5.30 2.02 57.30
C LEU A 144 5.45 0.89 58.32
N PHE A 145 5.93 -0.28 57.90
CA PHE A 145 6.14 -1.42 58.80
C PHE A 145 7.08 -1.06 59.96
N LYS A 146 8.23 -0.43 59.65
CA LYS A 146 9.18 0.05 60.68
C LYS A 146 8.60 1.08 61.64
N LYS A 147 7.57 1.83 61.23
CA LYS A 147 6.91 2.85 62.06
C LYS A 147 5.86 2.26 63.01
N TYR A 148 5.34 1.07 62.71
CA TYR A 148 4.40 0.34 63.58
C TYR A 148 5.12 -0.63 64.55
N ASP A 149 6.38 -0.99 64.27
CA ASP A 149 7.23 -1.81 65.14
C ASP A 149 8.01 -1.00 66.21
N ASN A 150 7.92 0.34 66.19
CA ASN A 150 8.43 1.28 67.23
C ASN A 150 7.26 1.89 68.01
#